data_AF-A0A6N3K2X1-F1
#
_entry.id   AF-A0A6N3K2X1-F1
#
_cell.length_a   1.000
_cell.length_b   1.000
_cell.length_c   1.000
_cell.angle_alpha   90.00
_cell.angle_beta   90.00
_cell.angle_gamma   90.00
#
_symmetry.space_group_name_H-M   'P 1'
#
loop_
_entity.id
_entity.type
_entity.pdbx_description
1 polymer ?
#
loop_
_entity_poly.entity_id
_entity_poly.type
_entity_poly.pdbx_seq_one_letter_code
_entity_poly.pdbx_strand_id
1 'polypeptide(L)'
;MDSGDDKLIEAEYRQARSVFENSRHDDIRAHGMALMDLAWQMSQIPNGQEMGALAFIGPMTTHISGLQTACANQGVIVTLDIE
;
A
#
# COMPACT_ATOMS: atom_id res chain seq x y z
N MET A 1 7.12 25.93 8.65
CA MET A 1 6.04 25.53 7.73
C MET A 1 6.53 24.26 7.06
N ASP A 2 5.99 23.16 7.60
CA ASP A 2 5.80 21.83 7.02
C ASP A 2 6.59 21.50 5.75
N SER A 3 7.65 20.72 5.90
CA SER A 3 8.36 20.06 4.81
C SER A 3 8.12 18.57 5.03
N GLY A 4 7.18 18.01 4.26
CA GLY A 4 6.61 16.68 4.44
C GLY A 4 7.66 15.60 4.68
N ASP A 5 7.82 15.23 5.95
CA ASP A 5 8.32 13.91 6.30
C ASP A 5 7.14 12.97 6.04
N ASP A 6 6.99 12.52 4.79
CA ASP A 6 5.97 11.56 4.32
C ASP A 6 6.22 10.14 4.90
N LYS A 7 6.63 10.10 6.17
CA LYS A 7 6.79 8.88 6.95
C LYS A 7 5.48 8.63 7.64
N LEU A 8 4.80 7.56 7.24
CA LEU A 8 3.73 6.99 8.05
C LEU A 8 4.26 6.79 9.48
N ILE A 9 3.43 7.11 10.48
CA ILE A 9 3.68 6.65 11.84
C ILE A 9 3.17 5.21 11.99
N GLU A 10 3.77 4.43 12.89
CA GLU A 10 3.44 3.00 13.04
C GLU A 10 1.94 2.78 13.37
N ALA A 11 1.35 3.68 14.16
CA ALA A 11 -0.07 3.62 14.51
C ALA A 11 -0.98 3.79 13.28
N GLU A 12 -0.66 4.72 12.39
CA GLU A 12 -1.41 4.96 11.15
C GLU A 12 -1.25 3.79 10.19
N TYR A 13 -0.04 3.27 10.03
CA TYR A 13 0.20 2.05 9.26
C TYR A 13 -0.64 0.88 9.78
N ARG A 14 -0.61 0.61 11.09
CA ARG A 14 -1.38 -0.48 11.69
C ARG A 14 -2.88 -0.29 11.51
N GLN A 15 -3.37 0.94 11.65
CA GLN A 15 -4.77 1.26 11.42
C GLN A 15 -5.16 1.01 9.97
N ALA A 16 -4.40 1.52 9.00
CA ALA A 16 -4.66 1.34 7.58
C ALA A 16 -4.60 -0.16 7.18
N ARG A 17 -3.60 -0.89 7.66
CA ARG A 17 -3.46 -2.33 7.42
C ARG A 17 -4.63 -3.14 7.98
N SER A 18 -5.17 -2.74 9.13
CA SER A 18 -6.29 -3.45 9.78
C SER A 18 -7.57 -3.46 8.96
N VAL A 19 -7.76 -2.48 8.06
CA VAL A 19 -8.91 -2.42 7.13
C VAL A 19 -8.92 -3.65 6.22
N PHE A 20 -7.75 -4.06 5.73
CA PHE A 20 -7.61 -5.20 4.83
C PHE A 20 -7.48 -6.52 5.58
N GLU A 21 -6.80 -6.53 6.72
CA GLU A 21 -6.62 -7.73 7.56
C GLU A 21 -7.94 -8.39 7.96
N ASN A 22 -8.96 -7.57 8.22
CA ASN A 22 -10.30 -8.03 8.61
C ASN A 22 -11.24 -8.30 7.43
N SER A 23 -10.76 -8.22 6.18
CA SER A 23 -11.58 -8.53 5.01
C SER A 23 -11.98 -10.01 4.99
N ARG A 24 -13.25 -10.26 4.68
CA ARG A 24 -13.79 -11.61 4.41
C ARG A 24 -13.38 -12.18 3.05
N HIS A 25 -12.79 -11.35 2.19
CA HIS A 25 -12.35 -11.71 0.84
C HIS A 25 -10.83 -11.88 0.86
N ASP A 26 -10.37 -13.11 0.61
CA ASP A 26 -8.96 -13.49 0.77
C ASP A 26 -8.02 -12.72 -0.15
N ASP A 27 -8.46 -12.43 -1.38
CA ASP A 27 -7.73 -11.67 -2.39
C ASP A 27 -7.58 -10.19 -1.99
N ILE A 28 -8.67 -9.55 -1.55
CA ILE A 28 -8.65 -8.17 -1.02
C ILE A 28 -7.75 -8.10 0.21
N ARG A 29 -7.85 -9.07 1.12
CA ARG A 29 -7.00 -9.16 2.31
C ARG A 29 -5.52 -9.26 1.92
N ALA A 30 -5.18 -10.19 1.04
CA ALA A 30 -3.81 -10.44 0.63
C ALA A 30 -3.18 -9.22 -0.07
N HIS A 31 -3.85 -8.68 -1.10
CA HIS A 31 -3.31 -7.55 -1.86
C HIS A 31 -3.32 -6.26 -1.05
N GLY A 32 -4.37 -6.01 -0.28
CA GLY A 32 -4.47 -4.80 0.55
C GLY A 32 -3.47 -4.75 1.69
N MET A 33 -3.28 -5.85 2.44
CA MET A 33 -2.24 -5.88 3.49
C MET A 33 -0.84 -5.70 2.90
N ALA A 34 -0.52 -6.41 1.81
CA ALA A 34 0.77 -6.30 1.17
C ALA A 34 1.05 -4.88 0.65
N LEU A 35 0.04 -4.20 0.10
CA LEU A 35 0.16 -2.81 -0.33
C LEU A 35 0.51 -1.88 0.86
N MET A 36 -0.16 -2.04 2.00
CA MET A 36 0.13 -1.25 3.20
C MET A 36 1.52 -1.56 3.77
N ASP A 37 1.93 -2.83 3.73
CA ASP A 37 3.26 -3.26 4.18
C ASP A 37 4.38 -2.68 3.29
N LEU A 38 4.16 -2.61 1.97
CA LEU A 38 5.10 -1.98 1.03
C LEU A 38 5.18 -0.46 1.23
N ALA A 39 4.03 0.21 1.39
CA ALA A 39 3.99 1.64 1.66
C ALA A 39 4.72 2.00 2.96
N TRP A 40 4.55 1.19 4.02
CA TRP A 40 5.29 1.33 5.27
C TRP A 40 6.81 1.17 5.05
N GLN A 41 7.24 0.14 4.34
CA GLN A 41 8.67 -0.09 4.08
C GLN A 41 9.29 1.07 3.29
N MET A 42 8.58 1.60 2.29
CA MET A 42 9.00 2.78 1.54
C MET A 42 9.12 4.02 2.43
N SER A 43 8.18 4.22 3.35
CA SER A 43 8.20 5.36 4.28
C SER A 43 9.36 5.30 5.28
N GLN A 44 9.99 4.14 5.47
CA GLN A 44 11.17 3.99 6.32
C GLN A 44 12.50 4.21 5.58
N ILE A 45 12.47 4.42 4.26
CA ILE A 45 13.70 4.67 3.48
C ILE A 45 14.33 5.99 3.95
N PRO A 46 15.63 6.00 4.32
CA PRO A 46 16.31 7.23 4.70
C PRO A 46 16.40 8.22 3.52
N ASN A 47 16.27 9.51 3.82
CA ASN A 47 16.48 10.58 2.85
C ASN A 47 17.90 10.48 2.26
N GLY A 48 18.03 10.63 0.94
CA GLY A 48 19.28 10.39 0.19
C GLY A 48 19.48 8.94 -0.28
N GLN A 49 18.52 8.04 -0.04
CA GLN A 49 18.50 6.66 -0.53
C GLN A 49 17.25 6.36 -1.37
N GLU A 50 16.73 7.36 -2.09
CA GLU A 50 15.49 7.27 -2.88
C GLU A 50 15.54 6.19 -3.96
N MET A 51 16.74 5.84 -4.43
CA MET A 51 16.94 4.69 -5.34
C MET A 51 16.47 3.35 -4.73
N GLY A 52 16.43 3.24 -3.40
CA GLY A 52 15.84 2.09 -2.71
C GLY A 52 14.33 1.95 -2.94
N ALA A 53 13.62 3.06 -3.19
CA ALA A 53 12.19 3.06 -3.47
C ALA A 53 11.87 2.37 -4.81
N LEU A 54 12.80 2.38 -5.77
CA LEU A 54 12.61 1.76 -7.09
C LEU A 54 12.38 0.24 -6.99
N ALA A 55 12.94 -0.43 -5.97
CA ALA A 55 12.75 -1.85 -5.75
C ALA A 55 11.28 -2.20 -5.39
N PHE A 56 10.51 -1.21 -4.91
CA PHE A 56 9.13 -1.38 -4.48
C PHE A 56 8.11 -1.07 -5.57
N ILE A 57 8.49 -0.41 -6.67
CA ILE A 57 7.56 -0.04 -7.76
C ILE A 57 6.86 -1.29 -8.32
N GLY A 58 7.62 -2.32 -8.70
CA GLY A 58 7.06 -3.56 -9.26
C GLY A 58 6.07 -4.27 -8.31
N PRO A 59 6.47 -4.53 -7.05
CA PRO A 59 5.58 -5.06 -6.03
C PRO A 59 4.35 -4.17 -5.78
N MET A 60 4.49 -2.84 -5.69
CA MET A 60 3.36 -1.92 -5.51
C MET A 60 2.37 -2.03 -6.66
N THR A 61 2.83 -1.95 -7.91
CA THR A 61 1.97 -2.09 -9.09
C THR A 61 1.24 -3.43 -9.07
N THR A 62 1.93 -4.52 -8.72
CA THR A 62 1.33 -5.86 -8.63
C THR A 62 0.19 -5.90 -7.61
N HIS A 63 0.40 -5.34 -6.42
CA HIS A 63 -0.61 -5.37 -5.37
C HIS A 63 -1.74 -4.36 -5.59
N ILE A 64 -1.48 -3.23 -6.24
CA ILE A 64 -2.52 -2.29 -6.67
C ILE A 64 -3.43 -2.94 -7.71
N SER A 65 -2.88 -3.46 -8.80
CA SER A 65 -3.70 -4.11 -9.85
C SER A 65 -4.43 -5.34 -9.33
N GLY A 66 -3.79 -6.11 -8.45
CA GLY A 66 -4.43 -7.24 -7.77
C GLY A 66 -5.59 -6.81 -6.87
N LEU A 67 -5.41 -5.75 -6.08
CA LEU A 67 -6.47 -5.19 -5.24
C LEU A 67 -7.64 -4.63 -6.08
N GLN A 68 -7.35 -3.91 -7.16
CA GLN A 68 -8.38 -3.41 -8.08
C GLN A 68 -9.19 -4.56 -8.69
N THR A 69 -8.51 -5.62 -9.12
CA THR A 69 -9.15 -6.81 -9.69
C THR A 69 -9.98 -7.55 -8.64
N ALA A 70 -9.45 -7.72 -7.42
CA ALA A 70 -10.15 -8.34 -6.30
C ALA A 70 -11.43 -7.58 -5.94
N CYS A 71 -11.37 -6.26 -5.85
CA CYS A 71 -12.54 -5.41 -5.66
C CYS A 71 -13.55 -5.54 -6.82
N ALA A 72 -13.07 -5.54 -8.07
CA ALA A 72 -13.93 -5.65 -9.25
C ALA A 72 -14.69 -6.99 -9.29
N ASN A 73 -14.06 -8.09 -8.85
CA ASN A 73 -14.71 -9.40 -8.70
C ASN A 73 -15.85 -9.39 -7.68
N GLN A 74 -15.83 -8.44 -6.73
CA GLN A 74 -16.93 -8.22 -5.78
C GLN A 74 -17.92 -7.13 -6.23
N GLY A 75 -17.81 -6.67 -7.49
CA GLY A 75 -18.67 -5.63 -8.06
C GLY A 75 -18.29 -4.20 -7.67
N VAL A 76 -17.11 -3.99 -7.08
CA VAL A 76 -16.62 -2.68 -6.66
C VAL A 76 -15.48 -2.23 -7.58
N ILE A 77 -15.70 -1.15 -8.33
CA ILE A 77 -14.65 -0.58 -9.17
C ILE A 77 -13.91 0.51 -8.38
N VAL A 78 -12.62 0.30 -8.18
CA VAL A 78 -11.71 1.27 -7.55
C VAL A 78 -10.60 1.65 -8.51
N THR A 79 -10.34 2.95 -8.62
CA THR A 79 -9.17 3.47 -9.33
C THR A 79 -8.12 3.82 -8.28
N LEU A 80 -6.98 3.15 -8.34
CA LEU A 80 -5.84 3.37 -7.47
C LEU A 80 -4.67 3.68 -8.39
N ASP A 81 -4.24 4.94 -8.40
CA ASP A 81 -3.13 5.41 -9.22
C ASP A 81 -1.89 5.61 -8.35
N ILE A 82 -0.72 5.35 -8.92
CA ILE A 82 0.57 5.70 -8.36
C ILE A 82 0.99 6.97 -9.12
N GLU A 83 0.74 8.16 -8.56
CA GLU A 83 1.29 9.40 -9.09
C GLU A 83 2.80 9.50 -8.81
#